data_AF-A0A3M1RHW5-F1
#
_entry.id   AF-A0A3M1RHW5-F1
#
_cell.length_a   1.000
_cell.length_b   1.000
_cell.length_c   1.000
_cell.angle_alpha   90.00
_cell.angle_beta   90.00
_cell.angle_gamma   90.00
#
_symmetry.space_group_name_H-M   'P 1'
#
loop_
_entity.id
_entity.type
_entity.pdbx_description
1 polymer ?
#
loop_
_entity_poly.entity_id
_entity_poly.type
_entity_poly.pdbx_seq_one_letter_code
_entity_poly.pdbx_strand_id
1 'polypeptide(L)'
;MGSSSPNTPPSEGGLLRDMHNLPNRLTMARIVLAIVLFGVLSFPSQIAYLAGLVLFLLAAGTDWLDGYFARKLGLVTTLGRILDPFADKLIISGTFIFLAASPRMLETAFGLHPWIVVIIIGRELLITVIRSFMEQQGVDFSANWPGKIKMALQCVVVVVAMLYLSFVEAAPGEPVWLWWALVVSTYAALLSTVYSGAIYVVAAAKHLK
;
A
#
# COMPACT_ATOMS: atom_id res chain seq x y z
N MET A 1 -9.69 -63.46 0.81
CA MET A 1 -9.37 -62.86 2.13
C MET A 1 -8.00 -62.22 2.04
N GLY A 2 -7.88 -60.95 2.43
CA GLY A 2 -6.64 -60.16 2.39
C GLY A 2 -6.58 -59.25 1.17
N SER A 3 -6.42 -57.94 1.27
CA SER A 3 -6.31 -57.06 2.43
C SER A 3 -6.55 -55.64 1.91
N SER A 4 -7.42 -54.91 2.58
CA SER A 4 -7.69 -53.49 2.43
C SER A 4 -6.41 -52.65 2.37
N SER A 5 -6.27 -51.86 1.30
CA SER A 5 -5.28 -50.77 1.24
C SER A 5 -5.61 -49.73 2.33
N PRO A 6 -4.71 -49.43 3.28
CA PRO A 6 -4.94 -48.35 4.23
C PRO A 6 -4.66 -47.03 3.53
N ASN A 7 -5.64 -46.14 3.53
CA ASN A 7 -5.45 -44.71 3.28
C ASN A 7 -4.30 -44.21 4.15
N THR A 8 -3.14 -43.95 3.55
CA THR A 8 -2.04 -43.27 4.24
C THR A 8 -2.46 -41.82 4.48
N PRO A 9 -2.41 -41.33 5.73
CA PRO A 9 -2.68 -39.92 6.01
C PRO A 9 -1.66 -39.05 5.25
N PRO A 10 -2.05 -37.85 4.79
CA PRO A 10 -1.15 -36.98 4.05
C PRO A 10 0.11 -36.70 4.88
N SER A 11 1.29 -36.90 4.28
CA SER A 11 2.59 -36.71 4.92
C SER A 11 2.66 -35.33 5.59
N GLU A 12 3.01 -35.28 6.88
CA GLU A 12 3.15 -34.03 7.65
C GLU A 12 4.07 -33.00 6.96
N GLY A 13 5.04 -33.46 6.17
CA GLY A 13 5.91 -32.60 5.35
C GLY A 13 5.22 -31.85 4.21
N GLY A 14 4.04 -32.29 3.76
CA GLY A 14 3.21 -31.59 2.76
C GLY A 14 2.43 -30.44 3.40
N LEU A 15 1.80 -30.69 4.55
CA LEU A 15 1.06 -29.69 5.32
C LEU A 15 1.96 -28.55 5.79
N LEU A 16 3.17 -28.87 6.28
CA LEU A 16 4.14 -27.84 6.69
C LEU A 16 4.69 -27.04 5.50
N ARG A 17 4.85 -27.65 4.32
CA ARG A 17 5.22 -26.94 3.08
C ARG A 17 4.10 -26.03 2.57
N ASP A 18 2.85 -26.49 2.62
CA ASP A 18 1.69 -25.69 2.21
C ASP A 18 1.45 -24.50 3.14
N MET A 19 1.65 -24.69 4.45
CA MET A 19 1.61 -23.61 5.44
C MET A 19 2.73 -22.58 5.24
N HIS A 20 3.94 -23.01 4.88
CA HIS A 20 5.07 -22.12 4.61
C HIS A 20 4.94 -21.37 3.26
N ASN A 21 4.14 -21.88 2.32
CA ASN A 21 3.89 -21.23 1.03
C ASN A 21 2.75 -20.20 1.07
N LEU A 22 1.91 -20.23 2.11
CA LEU A 22 0.77 -19.32 2.23
C LEU A 22 1.17 -17.83 2.27
N PRO A 23 2.18 -17.39 3.06
CA PRO A 23 2.60 -15.99 3.10
C PRO A 23 3.08 -15.50 1.74
N ASN A 24 3.87 -16.32 1.03
CA ASN A 24 4.38 -15.98 -0.29
C ASN A 24 3.26 -15.85 -1.35
N ARG A 25 2.23 -16.70 -1.26
CA ARG A 25 1.06 -16.61 -2.15
C ARG A 25 0.28 -15.32 -1.94
N LEU A 26 0.19 -14.82 -0.72
CA LEU A 26 -0.52 -13.60 -0.38
C LEU A 26 0.22 -12.34 -0.84
N THR A 27 1.54 -12.27 -0.64
CA THR A 27 2.37 -11.20 -1.20
C THR A 27 2.29 -11.19 -2.72
N MET A 28 2.37 -12.37 -3.35
CA MET A 28 2.23 -12.51 -4.80
C MET A 28 0.84 -12.05 -5.26
N ALA A 29 -0.21 -12.44 -4.55
CA ALA A 29 -1.57 -12.00 -4.84
C ALA A 29 -1.69 -10.47 -4.75
N ARG A 30 -1.07 -9.81 -3.76
CA ARG A 30 -1.03 -8.34 -3.66
C ARG A 30 -0.32 -7.69 -4.84
N ILE A 31 0.81 -8.23 -5.28
CA ILE A 31 1.52 -7.72 -6.47
C ILE A 31 0.63 -7.86 -7.71
N VAL A 32 -0.03 -9.01 -7.88
CA VAL A 32 -0.98 -9.22 -8.99
C VAL A 32 -2.15 -8.25 -8.90
N LEU A 33 -2.74 -8.06 -7.71
CA LEU A 33 -3.82 -7.10 -7.48
C LEU A 33 -3.38 -5.67 -7.81
N ALA A 34 -2.15 -5.28 -7.46
CA ALA A 34 -1.60 -3.98 -7.80
C ALA A 34 -1.46 -3.80 -9.32
N ILE A 35 -0.97 -4.82 -10.04
CA ILE A 35 -0.87 -4.77 -11.51
C ILE A 35 -2.27 -4.66 -12.15
N VAL A 36 -3.23 -5.45 -11.68
CA VAL A 36 -4.62 -5.39 -12.16
C VAL A 36 -5.22 -4.01 -11.86
N LEU A 37 -4.99 -3.47 -10.66
CA LEU A 37 -5.41 -2.13 -10.26
C LEU A 37 -4.87 -1.07 -11.22
N PHE A 38 -3.59 -1.13 -11.57
CA PHE A 38 -2.97 -0.19 -12.52
C PHE A 38 -3.54 -0.33 -13.93
N GLY A 39 -3.77 -1.56 -14.38
CA GLY A 39 -4.44 -1.83 -15.65
C GLY A 39 -5.84 -1.24 -15.69
N VAL A 40 -6.62 -1.36 -14.61
CA VAL A 40 -7.95 -0.77 -14.50
C VAL A 40 -7.87 0.76 -14.49
N LEU A 41 -6.99 1.35 -13.67
CA LEU A 41 -6.83 2.81 -13.55
C LEU A 41 -6.27 3.48 -14.81
N SER A 42 -5.71 2.70 -15.74
CA SER A 42 -5.27 3.20 -17.05
C SER A 42 -6.44 3.68 -17.93
N PHE A 43 -7.67 3.26 -17.61
CA PHE A 43 -8.88 3.67 -18.33
C PHE A 43 -9.62 4.77 -17.54
N PRO A 44 -9.62 6.03 -17.99
CA PRO A 44 -10.30 7.12 -17.29
C PRO A 44 -11.81 7.01 -17.48
N SER A 45 -12.47 6.21 -16.64
CA SER A 45 -13.91 6.00 -16.67
C SER A 45 -14.47 5.80 -15.27
N GLN A 46 -15.72 6.18 -15.07
CA GLN A 46 -16.41 5.98 -13.78
C GLN A 46 -16.30 4.53 -13.27
N ILE A 47 -16.54 3.56 -14.16
CA ILE A 47 -16.51 2.13 -13.82
C ILE A 47 -15.10 1.71 -13.41
N ALA A 48 -14.08 2.17 -14.13
CA ALA A 48 -12.69 1.87 -13.80
C ALA A 48 -12.30 2.42 -12.42
N TYR A 49 -12.68 3.64 -12.08
CA TYR A 49 -12.38 4.20 -10.75
C TYR A 49 -13.10 3.46 -9.62
N LEU A 50 -14.35 3.02 -9.82
CA LEU A 50 -15.09 2.21 -8.84
C LEU A 50 -14.50 0.80 -8.70
N ALA A 51 -14.16 0.15 -9.82
CA ALA A 51 -13.49 -1.14 -9.81
C ALA A 51 -12.11 -1.05 -9.14
N GLY A 52 -11.36 0.02 -9.44
CA GLY A 52 -10.07 0.32 -8.81
C GLY A 52 -10.20 0.54 -7.31
N LEU A 53 -11.25 1.24 -6.86
CA LEU A 53 -11.54 1.41 -5.44
C LEU A 53 -11.76 0.06 -4.74
N VAL A 54 -12.57 -0.83 -5.33
CA VAL A 54 -12.81 -2.16 -4.78
C VAL A 54 -11.51 -2.96 -4.73
N LEU A 55 -10.72 -2.97 -5.80
CA LEU A 55 -9.44 -3.67 -5.87
C LEU A 55 -8.44 -3.14 -4.82
N PHE A 56 -8.36 -1.82 -4.65
CA PHE A 56 -7.50 -1.20 -3.66
C PHE A 56 -7.91 -1.58 -2.22
N LEU A 57 -9.21 -1.51 -1.92
CA LEU A 57 -9.74 -1.91 -0.60
C LEU A 57 -9.51 -3.39 -0.32
N LEU A 58 -9.69 -4.26 -1.32
CA LEU A 58 -9.37 -5.68 -1.20
C LEU A 58 -7.89 -5.88 -0.88
N ALA A 59 -6.99 -5.27 -1.65
CA ALA A 59 -5.56 -5.42 -1.44
C ALA A 59 -5.08 -4.87 -0.08
N ALA A 60 -5.59 -3.71 0.34
CA ALA A 60 -5.30 -3.12 1.65
C ALA A 60 -5.90 -3.94 2.80
N GLY A 61 -7.09 -4.51 2.61
CA GLY A 61 -7.74 -5.38 3.57
C GLY A 61 -7.03 -6.73 3.73
N THR A 62 -6.56 -7.32 2.62
CA THR A 62 -5.78 -8.56 2.63
C THR A 62 -4.47 -8.39 3.40
N ASP A 63 -3.74 -7.28 3.23
CA ASP A 63 -2.53 -7.00 4.02
C ASP A 63 -2.80 -6.98 5.53
N TRP A 64 -3.87 -6.29 5.95
CA TRP A 64 -4.22 -6.22 7.38
C TRP A 64 -4.59 -7.59 7.96
N LEU A 65 -5.38 -8.37 7.22
CA LEU A 65 -5.83 -9.70 7.63
C LEU A 65 -4.64 -10.68 7.72
N ASP A 66 -3.76 -10.67 6.72
CA ASP A 66 -2.60 -11.55 6.65
C ASP A 66 -1.55 -11.18 7.69
N GLY A 67 -1.33 -9.87 7.91
CA GLY A 67 -0.47 -9.40 8.98
C GLY A 67 -0.94 -9.85 10.36
N TYR A 68 -2.24 -10.05 10.57
CA TYR A 68 -2.78 -10.61 11.80
C TYR A 68 -2.55 -12.13 11.90
N PHE A 69 -2.83 -12.90 10.85
CA PHE A 69 -2.64 -14.36 10.85
C PHE A 69 -1.17 -14.79 10.83
N ALA A 70 -0.31 -14.14 10.05
CA ALA A 70 1.11 -14.44 9.95
C ALA A 70 1.83 -14.23 11.29
N ARG A 71 1.49 -13.15 12.02
CA ARG A 71 2.02 -12.88 13.37
C ARG A 71 1.58 -13.94 14.39
N LYS A 72 0.39 -14.50 14.22
CA LYS A 72 -0.14 -15.53 15.13
C LYS A 72 0.42 -16.92 14.85
N LEU A 73 0.82 -17.20 13.60
CA LEU A 73 1.27 -18.53 13.17
C LEU A 73 2.80 -18.67 13.06
N GLY A 74 3.57 -17.56 13.15
CA GLY A 74 5.04 -17.59 13.13
C GLY A 74 5.66 -18.01 11.79
N LEU A 75 4.85 -18.08 10.73
CA LEU A 75 5.24 -18.52 9.39
C LEU A 75 5.75 -17.31 8.59
N VAL A 76 7.01 -16.91 8.81
CA VAL A 76 7.64 -15.83 8.04
C VAL A 76 8.75 -16.42 7.17
N THR A 77 8.57 -16.36 5.85
CA THR A 77 9.60 -16.78 4.90
C THR A 77 10.57 -15.64 4.62
N THR A 78 11.84 -15.95 4.34
CA THR A 78 12.87 -14.95 4.01
C THR A 78 12.50 -14.12 2.79
N LEU A 79 11.88 -14.76 1.79
CA LEU A 79 11.45 -14.11 0.55
C LEU A 79 10.23 -13.21 0.77
N GLY A 80 9.24 -13.66 1.55
CA GLY A 80 8.09 -12.83 1.94
C GLY A 80 8.51 -11.57 2.69
N ARG A 81 9.48 -11.68 3.62
CA ARG A 81 10.01 -10.53 4.36
C ARG A 81 10.53 -9.39 3.48
N ILE A 82 11.02 -9.71 2.28
CA ILE A 82 11.54 -8.72 1.32
C ILE A 82 10.42 -8.25 0.38
N LEU A 83 9.58 -9.17 -0.10
CA LEU A 83 8.51 -8.84 -1.03
C LEU A 83 7.35 -8.08 -0.37
N ASP A 84 7.06 -8.31 0.92
CA ASP A 84 5.95 -7.64 1.62
C ASP A 84 6.13 -6.12 1.66
N PRO A 85 7.24 -5.56 2.16
CA PRO A 85 7.44 -4.11 2.17
C PRO A 85 7.62 -3.50 0.78
N PHE A 86 7.87 -4.33 -0.24
CA PHE A 86 7.90 -3.91 -1.63
C PHE A 86 6.50 -3.81 -2.22
N ALA A 87 5.68 -4.86 -2.06
CA ALA A 87 4.29 -4.91 -2.52
C ALA A 87 3.45 -3.76 -1.92
N ASP A 88 3.63 -3.47 -0.63
CA ASP A 88 2.93 -2.39 0.06
C ASP A 88 3.25 -1.01 -0.53
N LYS A 89 4.52 -0.76 -0.88
CA LYS A 89 4.92 0.51 -1.50
C LYS A 89 4.49 0.56 -2.95
N LEU A 90 4.59 -0.56 -3.67
CA LEU A 90 4.17 -0.67 -5.05
C LEU A 90 2.70 -0.25 -5.18
N ILE A 91 1.80 -0.83 -4.36
CA ILE A 91 0.37 -0.55 -4.49
C ILE A 91 0.04 0.91 -4.18
N ILE A 92 0.55 1.47 -3.07
CA ILE A 92 0.29 2.88 -2.71
C ILE A 92 0.93 3.80 -3.75
N SER A 93 2.25 3.72 -3.94
CA SER A 93 2.99 4.63 -4.83
C SER A 93 2.47 4.55 -6.26
N GLY A 94 2.23 3.34 -6.78
CA GLY A 94 1.67 3.16 -8.12
C GLY A 94 0.28 3.75 -8.25
N THR A 95 -0.61 3.53 -7.26
CA THR A 95 -1.95 4.12 -7.28
C THR A 95 -1.91 5.65 -7.29
N PHE A 96 -1.03 6.27 -6.48
CA PHE A 96 -0.83 7.71 -6.50
C PHE A 96 -0.36 8.22 -7.87
N ILE A 97 0.55 7.51 -8.54
CA ILE A 97 1.03 7.86 -9.88
C ILE A 97 -0.13 7.84 -10.90
N PHE A 98 -0.90 6.75 -10.94
CA PHE A 98 -2.01 6.62 -11.88
C PHE A 98 -3.12 7.66 -11.63
N LEU A 99 -3.46 7.92 -10.37
CA LEU A 99 -4.47 8.93 -10.04
C LEU A 99 -4.01 10.33 -10.42
N ALA A 100 -2.76 10.70 -10.12
CA ALA A 100 -2.21 12.02 -10.46
C ALA A 100 -1.98 12.22 -11.96
N ALA A 101 -1.79 11.14 -12.72
CA ALA A 101 -1.67 11.19 -14.18
C ALA A 101 -3.03 11.26 -14.90
N SER A 102 -4.15 11.09 -14.19
CA SER A 102 -5.46 11.13 -14.82
C SER A 102 -5.79 12.54 -15.33
N PRO A 103 -6.37 12.70 -16.54
CA PRO A 103 -6.61 14.01 -17.14
C PRO A 103 -7.43 14.94 -16.23
N ARG A 104 -8.52 14.42 -15.64
CA ARG A 104 -9.37 15.18 -14.72
C ARG A 104 -8.64 15.62 -13.45
N MET A 105 -7.75 14.77 -12.91
CA MET A 105 -6.98 15.14 -11.73
C MET A 105 -6.00 16.28 -12.01
N LEU A 106 -5.41 16.31 -13.23
CA LEU A 106 -4.53 17.39 -13.66
C LEU A 106 -5.27 18.72 -13.87
N GLU A 107 -6.53 18.67 -14.29
CA GLU A 107 -7.38 19.86 -14.44
C GLU A 107 -7.97 20.34 -13.11
N THR A 108 -8.03 19.46 -12.09
CA THR A 108 -8.63 19.77 -10.80
C THR A 108 -7.74 20.70 -9.99
N ALA A 109 -8.22 21.92 -9.75
CA ALA A 109 -7.53 22.89 -8.91
C ALA A 109 -7.26 22.32 -7.51
N PHE A 110 -6.03 22.45 -7.03
CA PHE A 110 -5.56 21.92 -5.74
C PHE A 110 -5.75 20.39 -5.55
N GLY A 111 -6.02 19.63 -6.62
CA GLY A 111 -6.10 18.18 -6.60
C GLY A 111 -4.76 17.49 -6.36
N LEU A 112 -4.73 16.18 -6.54
CA LEU A 112 -3.52 15.36 -6.38
C LEU A 112 -2.56 15.56 -7.55
N HIS A 113 -1.74 16.63 -7.48
CA HIS A 113 -0.80 16.97 -8.54
C HIS A 113 0.48 16.12 -8.51
N PRO A 114 1.17 15.94 -9.65
CA PRO A 114 2.38 15.12 -9.74
C PRO A 114 3.49 15.49 -8.75
N TRP A 115 3.68 16.78 -8.45
CA TRP A 115 4.69 17.22 -7.49
C TRP A 115 4.41 16.74 -6.05
N ILE A 116 3.13 16.62 -5.67
CA ILE A 116 2.71 16.07 -4.37
C ILE A 116 3.10 14.58 -4.31
N VAL A 117 2.80 13.86 -5.40
CA VAL A 117 3.14 12.44 -5.53
C VAL A 117 4.65 12.21 -5.45
N VAL A 118 5.45 13.04 -6.12
CA VAL A 118 6.92 12.97 -6.05
C VAL A 118 7.42 13.14 -4.61
N ILE A 119 6.90 14.12 -3.87
CA ILE A 119 7.29 14.32 -2.45
C ILE A 119 6.90 13.10 -1.62
N ILE A 120 5.69 12.58 -1.81
CA ILE A 120 5.19 11.43 -1.07
C ILE A 120 6.06 10.19 -1.30
N ILE A 121 6.26 9.82 -2.56
CA ILE A 121 7.03 8.62 -2.95
C ILE A 121 8.50 8.80 -2.59
N GLY A 122 9.10 9.94 -2.93
CA GLY A 122 10.51 10.23 -2.65
C GLY A 122 10.81 10.10 -1.15
N ARG A 123 9.91 10.60 -0.31
CA ARG A 123 10.02 10.43 1.14
C ARG A 123 9.86 8.97 1.57
N GLU A 124 8.91 8.21 1.01
CA GLU A 124 8.75 6.79 1.34
C GLU A 124 10.01 5.96 1.04
N LEU A 125 10.63 6.20 -0.11
CA LEU A 125 11.88 5.56 -0.48
C LEU A 125 13.03 6.01 0.44
N LEU A 126 13.16 7.31 0.70
CA LEU A 126 14.20 7.85 1.58
C LEU A 126 14.16 7.23 2.98
N ILE A 127 12.98 7.20 3.62
CA ILE A 127 12.84 6.67 4.98
C ILE A 127 13.04 5.15 5.00
N THR A 128 12.69 4.45 3.93
CA THR A 128 12.98 3.01 3.79
C THR A 128 14.48 2.75 3.79
N VAL A 129 15.24 3.53 3.02
CA VAL A 129 16.70 3.39 2.93
C VAL A 129 17.36 3.72 4.26
N ILE A 130 17.01 4.86 4.88
CA ILE A 130 17.56 5.27 6.18
C ILE A 130 17.29 4.20 7.24
N ARG A 131 16.05 3.68 7.30
CA ARG A 131 15.70 2.64 8.27
C ARG A 131 16.51 1.37 8.04
N SER A 132 16.59 0.90 6.80
CA SER A 132 17.35 -0.31 6.47
C SER A 132 18.83 -0.18 6.85
N PHE A 133 19.42 1.00 6.64
CA PHE A 133 20.80 1.28 7.02
C PHE A 133 21.00 1.33 8.55
N MET A 134 20.08 1.94 9.29
CA MET A 134 20.14 2.01 10.76
C MET A 134 19.93 0.65 11.43
N GLU A 135 19.01 -0.16 10.92
CA GLU A 135 18.76 -1.52 11.40
C GLU A 135 19.99 -2.42 11.22
N GLN A 136 20.77 -2.23 10.14
CA GLN A 136 22.05 -2.93 9.93
C GLN A 136 23.12 -2.56 10.96
N GLN A 137 23.05 -1.35 11.54
CA GLN A 137 23.95 -0.90 12.59
C GLN A 137 23.50 -1.31 14.00
N GLY A 138 22.41 -2.08 14.12
CA GLY A 138 21.87 -2.51 15.41
C GLY A 138 21.11 -1.43 16.18
N VAL A 139 20.84 -0.28 15.55
CA VAL A 139 19.98 0.77 16.12
C VAL A 139 18.54 0.43 15.77
N ASP A 140 17.74 0.06 16.77
CA ASP A 140 16.32 -0.20 16.57
C ASP A 140 15.60 1.12 16.25
N PHE A 141 15.41 1.37 14.96
CA PHE A 141 14.69 2.51 14.42
C PHE A 141 13.19 2.19 14.29
N SER A 142 12.63 1.64 15.37
CA SER A 142 11.23 1.22 15.45
C SER A 142 10.28 2.37 15.10
N ALA A 143 9.23 2.02 14.37
CA ALA A 143 8.32 2.98 13.75
C ALA A 143 7.54 3.79 14.81
N ASN A 144 7.86 5.07 14.94
CA ASN A 144 7.06 6.00 15.74
C ASN A 144 5.63 6.11 15.19
N TRP A 145 4.65 6.25 16.09
CA TRP A 145 3.23 6.58 15.85
C TRP A 145 2.93 7.43 14.58
N PRO A 146 3.68 8.50 14.26
CA PRO A 146 3.56 9.26 13.02
C PRO A 146 3.52 8.43 11.72
N GLY A 147 4.23 7.31 11.65
CA GLY A 147 4.23 6.45 10.46
C GLY A 147 2.87 5.80 10.16
N LYS A 148 2.13 5.41 11.20
CA LYS A 148 0.78 4.83 11.06
C LYS A 148 -0.24 5.86 10.59
N ILE A 149 -0.18 7.06 11.17
CA ILE A 149 -1.07 8.17 10.79
C ILE A 149 -0.85 8.55 9.32
N LYS A 150 0.41 8.63 8.88
CA LYS A 150 0.74 8.90 7.47
C LYS A 150 0.11 7.87 6.53
N MET A 151 0.26 6.59 6.83
CA MET A 151 -0.31 5.51 6.00
C MET A 151 -1.84 5.59 5.93
N ALA A 152 -2.50 5.82 7.07
CA ALA A 152 -3.95 5.98 7.11
C ALA A 152 -4.42 7.15 6.23
N LEU A 153 -3.73 8.30 6.31
CA LEU A 153 -4.03 9.47 5.48
C LEU A 153 -3.83 9.19 3.99
N GLN A 154 -2.77 8.48 3.61
CA GLN A 154 -2.54 8.10 2.21
C GLN A 154 -3.64 7.19 1.67
N CYS A 155 -4.08 6.20 2.45
CA CYS A 155 -5.23 5.36 2.07
C CYS A 155 -6.50 6.18 1.89
N VAL A 156 -6.75 7.15 2.79
CA VAL A 156 -7.89 8.08 2.66
C VAL A 156 -7.80 8.88 1.37
N VAL A 157 -6.62 9.42 1.02
CA VAL A 157 -6.43 10.16 -0.24
C VAL A 157 -6.75 9.29 -1.44
N VAL A 158 -6.24 8.05 -1.49
CA VAL A 158 -6.52 7.13 -2.61
C VAL A 158 -8.03 6.90 -2.76
N VAL A 159 -8.71 6.58 -1.66
CA VAL A 159 -10.16 6.34 -1.65
C VAL A 159 -10.93 7.57 -2.11
N VAL A 160 -10.62 8.74 -1.54
CA VAL A 160 -11.31 9.99 -1.86
C VAL A 160 -11.04 10.42 -3.30
N ALA A 161 -9.81 10.28 -3.80
CA ALA A 161 -9.44 10.59 -5.17
C ALA A 161 -10.15 9.68 -6.19
N MET A 162 -10.24 8.38 -5.93
CA MET A 162 -11.00 7.45 -6.78
C MET A 162 -12.50 7.77 -6.78
N LEU A 163 -13.08 8.08 -5.62
CA LEU A 163 -14.47 8.51 -5.54
C LEU A 163 -14.69 9.82 -6.30
N TYR A 164 -13.84 10.81 -6.09
CA TYR A 164 -13.90 12.09 -6.79
C TYR A 164 -13.87 11.91 -8.31
N LEU A 165 -12.90 11.17 -8.84
CA LEU A 165 -12.79 10.90 -10.27
C LEU A 165 -13.98 10.10 -10.81
N SER A 166 -14.51 9.15 -10.03
CA SER A 166 -15.72 8.42 -10.39
C SER A 166 -16.91 9.37 -10.60
N PHE A 167 -17.13 10.32 -9.68
CA PHE A 167 -18.23 11.28 -9.79
C PHE A 167 -18.05 12.25 -10.97
N VAL A 168 -16.85 12.79 -11.15
CA VAL A 168 -16.57 13.78 -12.21
C VAL A 168 -16.62 13.16 -13.61
N GLU A 169 -16.34 11.86 -13.76
CA GLU A 169 -16.57 11.15 -15.02
C GLU A 169 -18.02 10.73 -15.24
N ALA A 170 -18.81 10.54 -14.17
CA ALA A 170 -20.21 10.12 -14.28
C ALA A 170 -21.12 11.23 -14.82
N ALA A 171 -20.89 12.47 -14.38
CA ALA A 171 -21.73 13.60 -14.70
C ALA A 171 -20.92 14.90 -14.79
N PRO A 172 -21.32 15.84 -15.67
CA PRO A 172 -20.75 17.17 -15.68
C PRO A 172 -21.10 17.91 -14.39
N GLY A 173 -20.10 18.13 -13.53
CA GLY A 173 -20.22 18.87 -12.28
C GLY A 173 -19.33 18.29 -11.20
N GLU A 174 -18.63 19.17 -10.47
CA GLU A 174 -17.77 18.77 -9.37
C GLU A 174 -18.52 18.89 -8.04
N PRO A 175 -18.78 17.78 -7.32
CA PRO A 175 -19.37 17.86 -6.00
C PRO A 175 -18.42 18.59 -5.04
N VAL A 176 -18.78 19.84 -4.68
CA VAL A 176 -17.93 20.76 -3.89
C VAL A 176 -17.45 20.13 -2.58
N TRP A 177 -18.30 19.37 -1.89
CA TRP A 177 -17.94 18.69 -0.64
C TRP A 177 -16.86 17.62 -0.85
N LEU A 178 -16.90 16.91 -1.98
CA LEU A 178 -15.95 15.85 -2.32
C LEU A 178 -14.64 16.43 -2.83
N TRP A 179 -14.70 17.56 -3.54
CA TRP A 179 -13.52 18.35 -3.89
C TRP A 179 -12.78 18.82 -2.63
N TRP A 180 -13.50 19.40 -1.65
CA TRP A 180 -12.89 19.75 -0.37
C TRP A 180 -12.32 18.54 0.38
N ALA A 181 -13.01 17.40 0.37
CA ALA A 181 -12.49 16.18 0.96
C ALA A 181 -11.17 15.73 0.30
N LEU A 182 -11.09 15.83 -1.04
CA LEU A 182 -9.87 15.52 -1.80
C LEU A 182 -8.73 16.47 -1.41
N VAL A 183 -8.98 17.78 -1.40
CA VAL A 183 -7.98 18.79 -1.05
C VAL A 183 -7.50 18.56 0.39
N VAL A 184 -8.41 18.55 1.36
CA VAL A 184 -8.06 18.41 2.79
C VAL A 184 -7.29 17.12 3.04
N SER A 185 -7.74 15.98 2.51
CA SER A 185 -7.03 14.71 2.69
C SER A 185 -5.64 14.72 2.03
N THR A 186 -5.51 15.27 0.82
CA THR A 186 -4.25 15.34 0.07
C THR A 186 -3.22 16.18 0.81
N TYR A 187 -3.58 17.38 1.24
CA TYR A 187 -2.66 18.26 1.97
C TYR A 187 -2.39 17.76 3.39
N ALA A 188 -3.35 17.12 4.06
CA ALA A 188 -3.10 16.46 5.34
C ALA A 188 -2.08 15.31 5.19
N ALA A 189 -2.22 14.48 4.15
CA ALA A 189 -1.27 13.41 3.85
C ALA A 189 0.12 13.97 3.49
N LEU A 190 0.20 15.04 2.70
CA LEU A 190 1.44 15.72 2.35
C LEU A 190 2.14 16.27 3.60
N LEU A 191 1.44 17.05 4.43
CA LEU A 191 1.99 17.63 5.66
C LEU A 191 2.45 16.54 6.64
N SER A 192 1.65 15.49 6.84
CA SER A 192 2.03 14.33 7.65
C SER A 192 3.26 13.63 7.10
N THR A 193 3.37 13.50 5.78
CA THR A 193 4.51 12.89 5.10
C THR A 193 5.78 13.70 5.30
N VAL A 194 5.73 15.02 5.11
CA VAL A 194 6.87 15.92 5.32
C VAL A 194 7.28 15.96 6.79
N TYR A 195 6.32 16.14 7.71
CA TYR A 195 6.57 16.19 9.15
C TYR A 195 7.26 14.91 9.64
N SER A 196 6.70 13.75 9.31
CA SER A 196 7.32 12.50 9.70
C SER A 196 8.61 12.22 8.92
N GLY A 197 8.81 12.75 7.72
CA GLY A 197 10.10 12.70 7.03
C GLY A 197 11.19 13.45 7.81
N ALA A 198 10.89 14.67 8.22
CA ALA A 198 11.82 15.52 8.98
C ALA A 198 12.25 14.88 10.30
N ILE A 199 11.31 14.27 11.04
CA ILE A 199 11.62 13.54 12.29
C ILE A 199 12.67 12.46 12.07
N TYR A 200 12.48 11.63 11.04
CA TYR A 200 13.39 10.51 10.77
C TYR A 200 14.76 10.99 10.29
N VAL A 201 14.82 12.01 9.44
CA VAL A 201 16.08 12.59 8.96
C VAL A 201 16.87 13.21 10.13
N VAL A 202 16.22 13.98 11.00
CA VAL A 202 16.87 14.57 12.18
C VAL A 202 17.35 13.49 13.14
N ALA A 203 16.56 12.44 13.36
CA ALA A 203 16.95 11.33 14.22
C ALA A 203 18.16 10.56 13.64
N ALA A 204 18.20 10.31 12.33
CA ALA A 204 19.34 9.68 11.66
C ALA A 204 20.60 10.54 11.73
N ALA A 205 20.48 11.86 11.51
CA ALA A 205 21.60 12.80 11.56
C ALA A 205 22.26 12.88 12.95
N LYS A 206 21.52 12.59 14.02
CA LYS A 206 22.07 12.54 15.39
C LYS A 206 22.89 11.29 15.68
N HIS A 207 22.62 10.18 14.99
CA HIS A 207 23.33 8.90 15.19
C HIS A 207 24.58 8.77 14.31
N LEU A 208 24.67 9.57 13.25
CA LEU A 208 25.84 9.64 12.36
C LEU A 208 26.96 10.58 12.89
N LYS A 209 26.75 11.23 14.04
CA LYS A 209 27.76 12.02 14.75
C LYS A 209 28.37 11.18 15.86
#